data_AF-A0A954DE81-F1
#
_entry.id   AF-A0A954DE81-F1
#
_cell.length_a   1.000
_cell.length_b   1.000
_cell.length_c   1.000
_cell.angle_alpha   90.00
_cell.angle_beta   90.00
_cell.angle_gamma   90.00
#
_symmetry.space_group_name_H-M   'P 1'
#
loop_
_entity.id
_entity.type
_entity.pdbx_description
1 polymer ?
#
loop_
_entity_poly.entity_id
_entity_poly.type
_entity_poly.pdbx_seq_one_letter_code
_entity_poly.pdbx_strand_id
1 'polypeptide(L)'
;MDLERLRHAAEHGELIKDSALRRVVRGTLDGRSVILKEYRVRGAIERTRALWLRSRAVVEARNLRQARSRGIRSPEPLFTWVERALSPSVAWLVLEDLGSGQSADERLRGTTCEHERVRFAERCGSFLAECAARGLRHRDLHLGNVFVKGDTGASGELFVLDLHAAAVRPHPVQLRPRDFERLWLSLPWPEHAPEREALSRALGITVESALAHRWLRRHLRKRIDRALRPSGAFRRVGGVEFTMLRRSLARRLEEPTAESLRADIRDGRMLKQGRRGVVVQVTLTTRGGTTEAIAKSRKEARSIESWIHAEELALRDLPHARSLATLRASGCSVLGACASDRFILSERVDPALAITEWQDDACFVDRLARQFGRIVGRLHATGLRCRDPRFDNFVVRETNAGAELTLVDLDGITRLPRIAAWRAMAADLGRALAWLECESPEPIRRRSRSIAARAFEAWQRELVALGGRHHTSKRERTRIVRAARYRQQRWRTKHATTASTTSAPEVAGSASVDASSPSR
;
A
#
# COMPACT_ATOMS: atom_id res chain seq x y z
N MET A 1 19.40 6.85 40.28
CA MET A 1 18.90 7.73 39.20
C MET A 1 17.44 8.03 39.46
N ASP A 2 17.09 9.31 39.58
CA ASP A 2 15.72 9.75 39.85
C ASP A 2 14.90 9.93 38.56
N LEU A 3 13.59 9.76 38.66
CA LEU A 3 12.58 9.93 37.63
C LEU A 3 12.59 11.34 37.03
N GLU A 4 12.87 12.38 37.82
CA GLU A 4 12.97 13.74 37.31
C GLU A 4 14.06 13.89 36.25
N ARG A 5 15.21 13.23 36.45
CA ARG A 5 16.30 13.23 35.46
C ARG A 5 15.90 12.53 34.17
N LEU A 6 15.14 11.43 34.27
CA LEU A 6 14.61 10.72 33.09
C LEU A 6 13.59 11.58 32.33
N ARG A 7 12.69 12.27 33.04
CA ARG A 7 11.71 13.18 32.44
C ARG A 7 12.40 14.34 31.76
N HIS A 8 13.35 14.99 32.43
CA HIS A 8 14.16 16.07 31.86
C HIS A 8 14.89 15.63 30.59
N ALA A 9 15.56 14.47 30.61
CA ALA A 9 16.24 13.93 29.42
C ALA A 9 15.26 13.58 28.28
N ALA A 10 14.06 13.12 28.60
CA ALA A 10 13.04 12.81 27.60
C ALA A 10 12.35 14.06 27.02
N GLU A 11 12.23 15.13 27.80
CA GLU A 11 11.64 16.41 27.39
C GLU A 11 12.57 17.19 26.46
N HIS A 12 13.87 17.18 26.74
CA HIS A 12 14.89 17.90 25.95
C HIS A 12 15.54 17.04 24.87
N GLY A 13 15.20 15.75 24.78
CA GLY A 13 15.78 14.83 23.80
C GLY A 13 15.09 14.85 22.43
N GLU A 14 15.76 14.26 21.44
CA GLU A 14 15.24 14.07 20.09
C GLU A 14 14.14 13.00 20.09
N LEU A 15 12.92 13.38 19.73
CA LEU A 15 11.80 12.45 19.63
C LEU A 15 11.95 11.51 18.43
N ILE A 16 12.28 10.25 18.69
CA ILE A 16 12.36 9.21 17.64
C ILE A 16 10.96 8.70 17.28
N LYS A 17 10.12 8.41 18.29
CA LYS A 17 8.81 7.78 18.07
C LYS A 17 7.83 8.11 19.19
N ASP A 18 6.68 8.68 18.84
CA ASP A 18 5.56 8.81 19.77
C ASP A 18 4.35 7.99 19.31
N SER A 19 3.74 7.28 20.26
CA SER A 19 2.56 6.46 20.01
C SER A 19 1.71 6.39 21.27
N ALA A 20 0.46 5.95 21.10
CA ALA A 20 -0.47 5.84 22.21
C ALA A 20 0.04 4.95 23.37
N LEU A 21 0.91 3.98 23.08
CA LEU A 21 1.41 3.01 24.06
C LEU A 21 2.86 3.25 24.49
N ARG A 22 3.64 4.00 23.69
CA ARG A 22 5.06 4.24 23.99
C ARG A 22 5.58 5.52 23.37
N ARG A 23 6.47 6.20 24.09
CA ARG A 23 7.32 7.29 23.58
C ARG A 23 8.77 6.82 23.61
N VAL A 24 9.52 7.10 22.54
CA VAL A 24 10.94 6.77 22.39
C VAL A 24 11.69 8.05 22.07
N VAL A 25 12.67 8.38 22.89
CA VAL A 25 13.46 9.61 22.80
C VAL A 25 14.95 9.24 22.81
N ARG A 26 15.75 9.87 21.96
CA ARG A 26 17.21 9.90 22.13
C ARG A 26 17.56 11.11 22.98
N GLY A 27 18.22 10.90 24.11
CA GLY A 27 18.59 11.96 25.04
C GLY A 27 19.99 11.79 25.57
N THR A 28 20.40 12.72 26.42
CA THR A 28 21.68 12.66 27.12
C THR A 28 21.44 12.47 28.61
N LEU A 29 22.16 11.52 29.21
CA LEU A 29 22.08 11.21 30.63
C LEU A 29 23.50 11.03 31.16
N ASP A 30 23.89 11.86 32.13
CA ASP A 30 25.26 11.88 32.69
C ASP A 30 26.34 12.00 31.60
N GLY A 31 26.11 12.86 30.60
CA GLY A 31 27.01 13.07 29.47
C GLY A 31 27.04 11.95 28.42
N ARG A 32 26.23 10.89 28.57
CA ARG A 32 26.16 9.76 27.63
C ARG A 32 24.90 9.83 26.78
N SER A 33 25.00 9.52 25.48
CA SER A 33 23.82 9.36 24.63
C SER A 33 23.07 8.08 24.99
N VAL A 34 21.76 8.18 25.17
CA VAL A 34 20.89 7.07 25.58
C VAL A 34 19.57 7.08 24.81
N ILE A 35 18.95 5.91 24.69
CA ILE A 35 17.58 5.77 24.19
C ILE A 35 16.64 5.55 25.38
N LEU A 36 15.72 6.48 25.60
CA LEU A 36 14.68 6.39 26.61
C LEU A 36 13.38 5.86 25.98
N LYS A 37 12.88 4.72 26.47
CA LYS A 37 11.57 4.17 26.12
C LYS A 37 10.60 4.31 27.29
N GLU A 38 9.64 5.21 27.16
CA GLU A 38 8.51 5.38 28.05
C GLU A 38 7.36 4.46 27.62
N TYR A 39 6.93 3.55 28.48
CA TYR A 39 5.76 2.68 28.28
C TYR A 39 4.57 3.25 29.05
N ARG A 40 3.50 3.58 28.33
CA ARG A 40 2.26 4.13 28.89
C ARG A 40 1.21 3.04 29.01
N VAL A 41 0.57 2.93 30.16
CA VAL A 41 -0.55 2.01 30.38
C VAL A 41 -1.85 2.73 29.97
N ARG A 42 -2.59 2.21 28.98
CA ARG A 42 -3.86 2.82 28.55
C ARG A 42 -5.05 1.89 28.72
N GLY A 43 -6.04 2.39 29.47
CA GLY A 43 -7.35 1.76 29.65
C GLY A 43 -7.41 0.80 30.83
N ALA A 44 -8.62 0.54 31.31
CA ALA A 44 -8.87 -0.26 32.51
C ALA A 44 -8.28 -1.68 32.42
N ILE A 45 -8.41 -2.35 31.26
CA ILE A 45 -7.91 -3.72 31.07
C ILE A 45 -6.38 -3.79 31.12
N GLU A 46 -5.66 -2.83 30.54
CA GLU A 46 -4.20 -2.80 30.66
C GLU A 46 -3.77 -2.46 32.09
N ARG A 47 -4.50 -1.58 32.80
CA ARG A 47 -4.25 -1.31 34.22
C ARG A 47 -4.40 -2.56 35.07
N THR A 48 -5.49 -3.31 34.91
CA THR A 48 -5.69 -4.58 35.62
C THR A 48 -4.56 -5.56 35.27
N ARG A 49 -4.21 -5.72 33.99
CA ARG A 49 -3.10 -6.60 33.59
C ARG A 49 -1.75 -6.14 34.16
N ALA A 50 -1.51 -4.84 34.28
CA ALA A 50 -0.26 -4.30 34.81
C ALA A 50 -0.07 -4.57 36.31
N LEU A 51 -1.15 -4.87 37.05
CA LEU A 51 -1.07 -5.30 38.45
C LEU A 51 -0.55 -6.74 38.57
N TRP A 52 -0.87 -7.62 37.62
CA TRP A 52 -0.51 -9.05 37.67
C TRP A 52 0.69 -9.41 36.79
N LEU A 53 0.95 -8.65 35.72
CA LEU A 53 2.01 -8.90 34.76
C LEU A 53 3.19 -7.95 34.97
N ARG A 54 4.41 -8.48 34.83
CA ARG A 54 5.62 -7.65 34.80
C ARG A 54 5.52 -6.58 33.71
N SER A 55 5.98 -5.37 34.01
CA SER A 55 5.98 -4.27 33.05
C SER A 55 6.78 -4.62 31.79
N ARG A 56 6.36 -4.10 30.62
CA ARG A 56 7.04 -4.35 29.34
C ARG A 56 8.51 -3.92 29.38
N ALA A 57 8.81 -2.79 30.04
CA ALA A 57 10.17 -2.29 30.26
C ALA A 57 11.06 -3.34 30.96
N VAL A 58 10.56 -3.95 32.05
CA VAL A 58 11.31 -4.95 32.83
C VAL A 58 11.50 -6.24 32.02
N VAL A 59 10.46 -6.69 31.31
CA VAL A 59 10.54 -7.87 30.44
C VAL A 59 11.58 -7.66 29.33
N GLU A 60 11.56 -6.50 28.67
CA GLU A 60 12.51 -6.18 27.61
C GLU A 60 13.94 -6.05 28.14
N ALA A 61 14.17 -5.37 29.26
CA ALA A 61 15.50 -5.29 29.87
C ALA A 61 16.06 -6.67 30.22
N ARG A 62 15.23 -7.53 30.82
CA ARG A 62 15.63 -8.91 31.13
C ARG A 62 16.03 -9.66 29.86
N ASN A 63 15.21 -9.58 28.82
CA ASN A 63 15.48 -10.27 27.55
C ASN A 63 16.74 -9.71 26.86
N LEU A 64 16.99 -8.40 26.92
CA LEU A 64 18.21 -7.78 26.41
C LEU A 64 19.47 -8.26 27.15
N ARG A 65 19.46 -8.29 28.48
CA ARG A 65 20.58 -8.84 29.27
C ARG A 65 20.86 -10.29 28.92
N GLN A 66 19.81 -11.11 28.85
CA GLN A 66 19.93 -12.53 28.48
C GLN A 66 20.43 -12.71 27.04
N ALA A 67 20.00 -11.88 26.10
CA ALA A 67 20.48 -11.93 24.72
C ALA A 67 21.97 -11.56 24.65
N ARG A 68 22.38 -10.46 25.29
CA ARG A 68 23.79 -10.04 25.35
C ARG A 68 24.69 -11.07 26.01
N SER A 69 24.27 -11.68 27.12
CA SER A 69 25.03 -12.75 27.78
C SER A 69 25.18 -14.02 26.91
N ARG A 70 24.50 -14.09 25.78
CA ARG A 70 24.60 -15.15 24.78
C ARG A 70 25.37 -14.74 23.52
N GLY A 71 25.98 -13.56 23.51
CA GLY A 71 26.67 -13.02 22.34
C GLY A 71 25.71 -12.54 21.23
N ILE A 72 24.45 -12.26 21.56
CA ILE A 72 23.51 -11.65 20.62
C ILE A 72 23.66 -10.14 20.68
N ARG A 73 24.05 -9.55 19.54
CA ARG A 73 24.16 -8.11 19.37
C ARG A 73 22.80 -7.44 19.55
N SER A 74 22.65 -6.72 20.65
CA SER A 74 21.45 -6.01 21.06
C SER A 74 21.85 -4.87 22.02
N PRO A 75 21.07 -3.78 22.11
CA PRO A 75 21.44 -2.64 22.94
C PRO A 75 21.49 -3.02 24.43
N GLU A 76 22.49 -2.52 25.14
CA GLU A 76 22.64 -2.65 26.58
C GLU A 76 21.50 -1.97 27.33
N PRO A 77 20.78 -2.70 28.20
CA PRO A 77 19.77 -2.11 29.07
C PRO A 77 20.42 -1.52 30.32
N LEU A 78 20.72 -0.23 30.25
CA LEU A 78 21.37 0.55 31.31
C LEU A 78 20.51 0.65 32.57
N PHE A 79 19.21 0.92 32.41
CA PHE A 79 18.33 1.14 33.55
C PHE A 79 16.87 0.84 33.24
N THR A 80 16.11 0.46 34.28
CA THR A 80 14.65 0.35 34.22
C THR A 80 14.02 1.00 35.44
N TRP A 81 12.97 1.78 35.21
CA TRP A 81 12.13 2.35 36.27
C TRP A 81 10.69 1.89 36.09
N VAL A 82 10.01 1.59 37.19
CA VAL A 82 8.57 1.27 37.17
C VAL A 82 7.93 2.03 38.30
N GLU A 83 7.04 2.96 37.97
CA GLU A 83 6.24 3.66 38.97
C GLU A 83 5.16 2.70 39.49
N ARG A 84 5.26 2.32 40.77
CA ARG A 84 4.29 1.45 41.45
C ARG A 84 3.41 2.27 42.38
N ALA A 85 2.47 3.02 41.80
CA ALA A 85 1.29 3.45 42.52
C ALA A 85 0.22 2.33 42.48
N LEU A 86 -0.94 2.54 43.13
CA LEU A 86 -2.11 1.62 43.07
C LEU A 86 -2.54 1.27 41.63
N SER A 87 -2.09 2.03 40.64
CA SER A 87 -2.07 1.66 39.23
C SER A 87 -0.72 2.05 38.63
N PRO A 88 0.04 1.14 37.98
CA PRO A 88 1.23 1.54 37.23
C PRO A 88 0.83 2.51 36.12
N SER A 89 1.31 3.74 36.21
CA SER A 89 1.04 4.80 35.24
C SER A 89 2.04 4.75 34.09
N VAL A 90 3.32 4.60 34.43
CA VAL A 90 4.46 4.71 33.51
C VAL A 90 5.58 3.74 33.89
N ALA A 91 6.23 3.14 32.89
CA ALA A 91 7.48 2.41 33.05
C ALA A 91 8.53 2.91 32.05
N TRP A 92 9.77 3.07 32.49
CA TRP A 92 10.88 3.51 31.66
C TRP A 92 11.91 2.40 31.46
N LEU A 93 12.46 2.35 30.26
CA LEU A 93 13.64 1.55 29.91
C LEU A 93 14.66 2.48 29.26
N VAL A 94 15.86 2.57 29.84
CA VAL A 94 16.99 3.32 29.31
C VAL A 94 17.96 2.31 28.68
N LEU A 95 18.29 2.54 27.42
CA LEU A 95 19.19 1.71 26.62
C LEU A 95 20.43 2.51 26.20
N GLU A 96 21.53 1.81 25.92
CA GLU A 96 22.63 2.40 25.17
C GLU A 96 22.12 2.93 23.82
N ASP A 97 22.60 4.10 23.42
CA ASP A 97 22.42 4.58 22.06
C ASP A 97 23.46 3.91 21.15
N LEU A 98 22.98 3.21 20.12
CA LEU A 98 23.85 2.54 19.15
C LEU A 98 24.51 3.53 18.19
N GLY A 99 24.16 4.83 18.25
CA GLY A 99 24.76 5.89 17.45
C GLY A 99 24.05 6.10 16.10
N SER A 100 24.82 6.53 15.09
CA SER A 100 24.31 6.68 13.73
C SER A 100 23.99 5.32 13.11
N GLY A 101 22.82 5.26 12.48
CA GLY A 101 22.32 4.05 11.86
C GLY A 101 20.84 4.16 11.51
N GLN A 102 20.30 3.08 10.98
CA GLN A 102 18.91 3.01 10.56
C GLN A 102 18.36 1.59 10.73
N SER A 103 17.05 1.44 10.66
CA SER A 103 16.46 0.10 10.61
C SER A 103 16.79 -0.62 9.29
N ALA A 104 16.76 -1.96 9.30
CA ALA A 104 17.03 -2.75 8.11
C ALA A 104 15.99 -2.53 6.99
N ASP A 105 14.73 -2.20 7.31
CA ASP A 105 13.72 -1.85 6.30
C ASP A 105 13.90 -0.44 5.74
N GLU A 106 14.39 0.52 6.51
CA GLU A 106 14.83 1.82 5.96
C GLU A 106 16.03 1.63 5.03
N ARG A 107 17.04 0.86 5.45
CA ARG A 107 18.22 0.56 4.62
C ARG A 107 17.82 -0.06 3.28
N LEU A 108 16.97 -1.08 3.28
CA LEU A 108 16.51 -1.75 2.05
C LEU A 108 15.72 -0.82 1.13
N ARG A 109 14.92 0.09 1.68
CA ARG A 109 14.16 1.08 0.88
C ARG A 109 15.06 2.15 0.28
N GLY A 110 16.16 2.50 0.95
CA GLY A 110 17.16 3.44 0.44
C GLY A 110 18.09 2.84 -0.63
N THR A 111 18.19 1.51 -0.73
CA THR A 111 19.07 0.84 -1.70
C THR A 111 18.36 0.65 -3.05
N THR A 112 18.85 1.32 -4.09
CA THR A 112 18.27 1.29 -5.44
C THR A 112 18.69 0.04 -6.23
N CYS A 113 19.92 -0.46 -6.02
CA CYS A 113 20.43 -1.66 -6.68
C CYS A 113 19.81 -2.94 -6.11
N GLU A 114 19.16 -3.74 -6.96
CA GLU A 114 18.52 -4.99 -6.55
C GLU A 114 19.52 -6.00 -5.99
N HIS A 115 20.69 -6.16 -6.62
CA HIS A 115 21.71 -7.11 -6.16
C HIS A 115 22.19 -6.78 -4.74
N GLU A 116 22.38 -5.50 -4.43
CA GLU A 116 22.74 -5.05 -3.08
C GLU A 116 21.61 -5.28 -2.07
N ARG A 117 20.34 -5.04 -2.45
CA ARG A 117 19.19 -5.35 -1.60
C ARG A 117 19.11 -6.84 -1.27
N VAL A 118 19.28 -7.70 -2.27
CA VAL A 118 19.27 -9.16 -2.12
C VAL A 118 20.38 -9.62 -1.17
N ARG A 119 21.62 -9.15 -1.39
CA ARG A 119 22.77 -9.46 -0.53
C ARG A 119 22.55 -8.97 0.90
N PHE A 120 21.98 -7.79 1.08
CA PHE A 120 21.69 -7.25 2.41
C PHE A 120 20.56 -8.02 3.12
N ALA A 121 19.52 -8.44 2.40
CA ALA A 121 18.46 -9.29 2.93
C ALA A 121 18.99 -10.68 3.35
N GLU A 122 19.86 -11.28 2.54
CA GLU A 122 20.57 -12.52 2.90
C GLU A 122 21.36 -12.35 4.19
N ARG A 123 22.14 -11.27 4.31
CA ARG A 123 22.90 -10.94 5.52
C ARG A 123 22.01 -10.76 6.75
N CYS A 124 20.86 -10.11 6.62
CA CYS A 124 19.87 -10.02 7.69
C CYS A 124 19.35 -11.41 8.08
N GLY A 125 19.10 -12.28 7.11
CA GLY A 125 18.67 -13.66 7.35
C GLY A 125 19.72 -14.47 8.12
N SER A 126 20.99 -14.39 7.71
CA SER A 126 22.10 -15.07 8.40
C SER A 126 22.28 -14.58 9.84
N PHE A 127 22.21 -13.27 10.06
CA PHE A 127 22.27 -12.70 11.42
C PHE A 127 21.12 -13.20 12.30
N LEU A 128 19.90 -13.29 11.75
CA LEU A 128 18.75 -13.76 12.50
C LEU A 128 18.79 -15.29 12.75
N ALA A 129 19.36 -16.06 11.83
CA ALA A 129 19.65 -17.48 12.03
C ALA A 129 20.67 -17.68 13.16
N GLU A 130 21.73 -16.87 13.20
CA GLU A 130 22.73 -16.84 14.28
C GLU A 130 22.10 -16.49 15.63
N CYS A 131 21.19 -15.50 15.67
CA CYS A 131 20.42 -15.17 16.86
C CYS A 131 19.57 -16.36 17.34
N ALA A 132 18.90 -17.06 16.41
CA ALA A 132 18.11 -18.25 16.72
C ALA A 132 18.97 -19.41 17.22
N ALA A 133 20.15 -19.62 16.63
CA ALA A 133 21.14 -20.59 17.10
C ALA A 133 21.62 -20.30 18.53
N ARG A 134 21.65 -19.02 18.93
CA ARG A 134 21.93 -18.57 20.31
C ARG A 134 20.70 -18.58 21.23
N GLY A 135 19.57 -19.12 20.77
CA GLY A 135 18.37 -19.35 21.55
C GLY A 135 17.35 -18.20 21.54
N LEU A 136 17.50 -17.19 20.68
CA LEU A 136 16.52 -16.11 20.56
C LEU A 136 15.31 -16.53 19.73
N ARG A 137 14.12 -16.40 20.32
CA ARG A 137 12.84 -16.47 19.60
C ARG A 137 12.12 -15.13 19.68
N HIS A 138 12.01 -14.42 18.56
CA HIS A 138 11.41 -13.10 18.53
C HIS A 138 9.97 -13.14 17.98
N ARG A 139 8.94 -12.95 18.82
CA ARG A 139 7.51 -13.06 18.38
C ARG A 139 7.01 -11.86 17.57
N ASP A 140 7.73 -10.75 17.63
CA ASP A 140 7.46 -9.56 16.81
C ASP A 140 8.59 -9.28 15.82
N LEU A 141 9.11 -10.33 15.19
CA LEU A 141 10.27 -10.19 14.30
C LEU A 141 9.85 -9.50 13.00
N HIS A 142 10.41 -8.33 12.73
CA HIS A 142 10.31 -7.62 11.45
C HIS A 142 11.60 -6.83 11.20
N LEU A 143 11.87 -6.44 9.96
CA LEU A 143 13.13 -5.74 9.63
C LEU A 143 13.29 -4.40 10.37
N GLY A 144 12.18 -3.74 10.73
CA GLY A 144 12.21 -2.57 11.63
C GLY A 144 12.71 -2.83 13.06
N ASN A 145 12.87 -4.09 13.47
CA ASN A 145 13.48 -4.49 14.74
C ASN A 145 14.91 -5.03 14.54
N VAL A 146 15.50 -4.82 13.37
CA VAL A 146 16.91 -5.05 13.10
C VAL A 146 17.54 -3.69 12.80
N PHE A 147 18.50 -3.27 13.61
CA PHE A 147 19.21 -2.01 13.44
C PHE A 147 20.55 -2.23 12.75
N VAL A 148 20.90 -1.32 11.85
CA VAL A 148 22.16 -1.30 11.12
C VAL A 148 22.98 -0.12 11.65
N LYS A 149 24.05 -0.42 12.37
CA LYS A 149 24.98 0.59 12.91
C LYS A 149 26.09 0.89 11.88
N GLY A 150 26.42 2.17 11.72
CA GLY A 150 27.46 2.65 10.80
C GLY A 150 26.96 3.04 9.41
N ASP A 151 27.76 3.80 8.67
CA ASP A 151 27.35 4.45 7.42
C ASP A 151 27.42 3.58 6.16
N THR A 152 26.48 3.91 5.28
CA THR A 152 26.30 3.53 3.86
C THR A 152 27.23 2.47 3.26
N GLY A 153 27.14 1.23 3.75
CA GLY A 153 27.77 0.07 3.10
C GLY A 153 26.99 -1.22 3.31
N ALA A 154 27.45 -2.31 2.69
CA ALA A 154 26.96 -3.66 3.00
C ALA A 154 27.51 -4.18 4.36
N SER A 155 28.44 -3.44 5.00
CA SER A 155 29.23 -3.85 6.16
C SER A 155 28.65 -3.46 7.53
N GLY A 156 27.75 -2.48 7.61
CA GLY A 156 27.28 -1.92 8.89
C GLY A 156 26.71 -2.97 9.85
N GLU A 157 27.09 -2.94 11.13
CA GLU A 157 26.79 -4.01 12.10
C GLU A 157 25.29 -4.18 12.37
N LEU A 158 24.83 -5.42 12.54
CA LEU A 158 23.42 -5.72 12.79
C LEU A 158 23.16 -5.95 14.28
N PHE A 159 22.11 -5.32 14.78
CA PHE A 159 21.62 -5.45 16.15
C PHE A 159 20.14 -5.83 16.14
N VAL A 160 19.71 -6.69 17.06
CA VAL A 160 18.27 -6.96 17.28
C VAL A 160 17.72 -6.00 18.34
N LEU A 161 16.59 -5.38 18.04
CA LEU A 161 15.89 -4.42 18.90
C LEU A 161 14.57 -5.00 19.43
N ASP A 162 13.96 -4.28 20.38
CA ASP A 162 12.56 -4.45 20.80
C ASP A 162 12.20 -5.84 21.33
N LEU A 163 13.03 -6.37 22.25
CA LEU A 163 12.90 -7.73 22.78
C LEU A 163 11.75 -7.92 23.79
N HIS A 164 10.80 -7.01 23.92
CA HIS A 164 9.68 -7.13 24.87
C HIS A 164 8.77 -8.34 24.57
N ALA A 165 8.71 -8.77 23.30
CA ALA A 165 7.94 -9.94 22.86
C ALA A 165 8.84 -11.15 22.53
N ALA A 166 10.12 -11.10 22.91
CA ALA A 166 11.06 -12.18 22.68
C ALA A 166 11.06 -13.21 23.82
N ALA A 167 11.63 -14.38 23.53
CA ALA A 167 12.05 -15.35 24.53
C ALA A 167 13.49 -15.72 24.23
N VAL A 168 14.37 -15.63 25.24
CA VAL A 168 15.75 -16.11 25.15
C VAL A 168 15.83 -17.46 25.87
N ARG A 169 16.24 -18.50 25.14
CA ARG A 169 16.31 -19.88 25.61
C ARG A 169 17.76 -20.32 25.80
N PRO A 170 18.00 -21.34 26.64
CA PRO A 170 19.35 -21.84 26.85
C PRO A 170 19.91 -22.64 25.66
N HIS A 171 19.07 -23.08 24.75
CA HIS A 171 19.43 -23.89 23.60
C HIS A 171 18.99 -23.21 22.30
N PRO A 172 19.59 -23.58 21.15
CA PRO A 172 19.15 -23.14 19.84
C PRO A 172 17.62 -23.26 19.68
N VAL A 173 17.01 -22.25 19.08
CA VAL A 173 15.59 -22.26 18.75
C VAL A 173 15.43 -22.57 17.27
N GLN A 174 14.66 -23.62 16.97
CA GLN A 174 14.19 -23.85 15.62
C GLN A 174 13.12 -22.81 15.26
N LEU A 175 13.42 -21.97 14.27
CA LEU A 175 12.44 -21.02 13.73
C LEU A 175 11.37 -21.77 12.95
N ARG A 176 10.11 -21.52 13.27
CA ARG A 176 8.98 -22.07 12.51
C ARG A 176 8.52 -21.03 11.48
N PRO A 177 7.87 -21.44 10.37
CA PRO A 177 7.32 -20.49 9.41
C PRO A 177 6.45 -19.39 10.06
N ARG A 178 5.67 -19.73 11.10
CA ARG A 178 4.84 -18.75 11.82
C ARG A 178 5.65 -17.68 12.56
N ASP A 179 6.85 -18.00 13.03
CA ASP A 179 7.74 -17.03 13.68
C ASP A 179 8.34 -16.07 12.62
N PHE A 180 8.40 -16.50 11.36
CA PHE A 180 8.86 -15.73 10.21
C PHE A 180 7.78 -14.87 9.53
N GLU A 181 6.49 -15.12 9.79
CA GLU A 181 5.36 -14.44 9.12
C GLU A 181 5.49 -12.90 9.12
N ARG A 182 5.79 -12.29 10.28
CA ARG A 182 5.92 -10.82 10.38
C ARG A 182 7.15 -10.29 9.65
N LEU A 183 8.24 -11.05 9.67
CA LEU A 183 9.48 -10.68 9.02
C LEU A 183 9.32 -10.72 7.50
N TRP A 184 8.75 -11.81 7.00
CA TRP A 184 8.43 -11.97 5.59
C TRP A 184 7.47 -10.90 5.07
N LEU A 185 6.47 -10.52 5.88
CA LEU A 185 5.50 -9.47 5.56
C LEU A 185 6.03 -8.03 5.76
N SER A 186 7.22 -7.85 6.34
CA SER A 186 7.84 -6.53 6.48
C SER A 186 8.49 -6.03 5.19
N LEU A 187 8.71 -6.93 4.23
CA LEU A 187 9.17 -6.61 2.87
C LEU A 187 7.96 -6.33 1.95
N PRO A 188 7.93 -5.20 1.22
CA PRO A 188 6.86 -4.89 0.28
C PRO A 188 6.67 -5.99 -0.77
N TRP A 189 5.41 -6.35 -1.01
CA TRP A 189 5.03 -7.38 -1.97
C TRP A 189 4.41 -6.71 -3.20
N PRO A 190 4.66 -7.22 -4.42
CA PRO A 190 5.55 -8.33 -4.76
C PRO A 190 7.04 -7.99 -4.99
N GLU A 191 7.42 -6.72 -5.00
CA GLU A 191 8.70 -6.17 -5.50
C GLU A 191 9.89 -6.89 -4.89
N HIS A 192 9.84 -7.12 -3.57
CA HIS A 192 10.95 -7.68 -2.84
C HIS A 192 10.92 -9.21 -2.78
N ALA A 193 10.50 -9.86 -3.88
CA ALA A 193 10.50 -11.32 -3.96
C ALA A 193 11.91 -11.90 -3.85
N PRO A 194 12.92 -11.37 -4.57
CA PRO A 194 14.31 -11.83 -4.45
C PRO A 194 14.85 -11.69 -3.02
N GLU A 195 14.58 -10.57 -2.34
CA GLU A 195 15.02 -10.32 -0.96
C GLU A 195 14.33 -11.25 0.02
N ARG A 196 13.02 -11.51 -0.17
CA ARG A 196 12.30 -12.50 0.65
C ARG A 196 12.86 -13.90 0.47
N GLU A 197 13.17 -14.31 -0.76
CA GLU A 197 13.78 -15.60 -1.04
C GLU A 197 15.18 -15.70 -0.40
N ALA A 198 16.02 -14.68 -0.55
CA ALA A 198 17.35 -14.64 0.04
C ALA A 198 17.30 -14.69 1.57
N LEU A 199 16.42 -13.89 2.19
CA LEU A 199 16.16 -13.90 3.63
C LEU A 199 15.68 -15.27 4.11
N SER A 200 14.75 -15.89 3.37
CA SER A 200 14.16 -17.20 3.69
C SER A 200 15.21 -18.31 3.60
N ARG A 201 16.04 -18.29 2.55
CA ARG A 201 17.14 -19.23 2.31
C ARG A 201 18.18 -19.15 3.43
N ALA A 202 18.63 -17.94 3.77
CA ALA A 202 19.60 -17.72 4.85
C ALA A 202 19.08 -18.15 6.23
N LEU A 203 17.76 -18.05 6.45
CA LEU A 203 17.11 -18.56 7.66
C LEU A 203 16.88 -20.08 7.66
N GLY A 204 17.08 -20.77 6.54
CA GLY A 204 16.72 -22.18 6.38
C GLY A 204 15.20 -22.43 6.44
N ILE A 205 14.38 -21.44 6.06
CA ILE A 205 12.92 -21.54 6.09
C ILE A 205 12.37 -21.55 4.67
N THR A 206 11.74 -22.64 4.26
CA THR A 206 10.97 -22.68 3.02
C THR A 206 9.55 -22.18 3.28
N VAL A 207 9.11 -21.14 2.58
CA VAL A 207 7.73 -20.64 2.65
C VAL A 207 6.96 -21.12 1.42
N GLU A 208 6.11 -22.12 1.61
CA GLU A 208 5.20 -22.55 0.54
C GLU A 208 4.30 -21.41 0.05
N SER A 209 4.08 -21.34 -1.27
CA SER A 209 3.22 -20.34 -1.89
C SER A 209 1.85 -20.26 -1.25
N ALA A 210 1.23 -21.40 -0.91
CA ALA A 210 -0.08 -21.44 -0.26
C ALA A 210 -0.06 -20.78 1.14
N LEU A 211 1.02 -20.95 1.89
CA LEU A 211 1.22 -20.36 3.21
C LEU A 211 1.45 -18.85 3.12
N ALA A 212 2.34 -18.40 2.23
CA ALA A 212 2.57 -16.98 1.93
C ALA A 212 1.26 -16.25 1.59
N HIS A 213 0.43 -16.86 0.74
CA HIS A 213 -0.89 -16.33 0.40
C HIS A 213 -1.86 -16.25 1.57
N ARG A 214 -1.80 -17.18 2.54
CA ARG A 214 -2.59 -17.10 3.77
C ARG A 214 -2.11 -15.94 4.65
N TRP A 215 -0.80 -15.78 4.80
CA TRP A 215 -0.20 -14.67 5.55
C TRP A 215 -0.58 -13.31 4.96
N LEU A 216 -0.39 -13.14 3.65
CA LEU A 216 -0.79 -11.91 2.95
C LEU A 216 -2.27 -11.60 3.18
N ARG A 217 -3.18 -12.55 2.94
CA ARG A 217 -4.62 -12.33 3.17
C ARG A 217 -4.94 -11.94 4.61
N ARG A 218 -4.32 -12.59 5.59
CA ARG A 218 -4.51 -12.25 7.01
C ARG A 218 -3.96 -10.87 7.33
N HIS A 219 -2.81 -10.52 6.78
CA HIS A 219 -2.17 -9.22 6.97
C HIS A 219 -2.98 -8.09 6.33
N LEU A 220 -3.42 -8.27 5.08
CA LEU A 220 -4.33 -7.38 4.37
C LEU A 220 -5.59 -7.14 5.21
N ARG A 221 -6.26 -8.22 5.64
CA ARG A 221 -7.45 -8.13 6.49
C ARG A 221 -7.18 -7.36 7.77
N LYS A 222 -6.09 -7.68 8.49
CA LYS A 222 -5.70 -6.95 9.71
C LYS A 222 -5.41 -5.47 9.44
N ARG A 223 -4.80 -5.13 8.30
CA ARG A 223 -4.53 -3.74 7.92
C ARG A 223 -5.81 -2.99 7.59
N ILE A 224 -6.72 -3.60 6.83
CA ILE A 224 -8.05 -3.05 6.56
C ILE A 224 -8.81 -2.87 7.88
N ASP A 225 -8.90 -3.92 8.71
CA ASP A 225 -9.56 -3.87 10.01
C ASP A 225 -8.95 -2.78 10.91
N ARG A 226 -7.62 -2.62 10.91
CA ARG A 226 -6.94 -1.54 11.65
C ARG A 226 -7.24 -0.18 11.06
N ALA A 227 -7.23 -0.04 9.74
CA ALA A 227 -7.55 1.19 9.04
C ALA A 227 -8.98 1.66 9.36
N LEU A 228 -9.91 0.72 9.58
CA LEU A 228 -11.29 0.97 9.99
C LEU A 228 -11.45 1.30 11.50
N ARG A 229 -10.44 1.06 12.35
CA ARG A 229 -10.52 1.37 13.80
C ARG A 229 -10.28 2.86 14.06
N PRO A 230 -10.80 3.43 15.17
CA PRO A 230 -10.51 4.82 15.56
C PRO A 230 -9.01 5.12 15.70
N SER A 231 -8.20 4.13 16.08
CA SER A 231 -6.75 4.24 16.21
C SER A 231 -5.97 3.93 14.92
N GLY A 232 -6.66 3.68 13.80
CA GLY A 232 -6.12 3.29 12.50
C GLY A 232 -5.44 4.37 11.69
N ALA A 233 -4.99 4.02 10.47
CA ALA A 233 -4.43 4.98 9.51
C ALA A 233 -5.44 6.03 9.02
N PHE A 234 -6.72 5.87 9.36
CA PHE A 234 -7.78 6.81 9.07
C PHE A 234 -8.33 7.38 10.38
N ARG A 235 -8.58 8.69 10.39
CA ARG A 235 -9.27 9.36 11.49
C ARG A 235 -10.75 9.44 11.12
N ARG A 236 -11.63 9.06 12.04
CA ARG A 236 -13.05 9.43 11.95
C ARG A 236 -13.17 10.91 12.29
N VAL A 237 -13.67 11.69 11.34
CA VAL A 237 -13.86 13.14 11.49
C VAL A 237 -15.37 13.41 11.52
N GLY A 238 -15.88 14.01 12.61
CA GLY A 238 -17.29 14.34 12.80
C GLY A 238 -18.03 13.41 13.78
N GLY A 239 -19.10 13.95 14.40
CA GLY A 239 -19.76 13.39 15.59
C GLY A 239 -20.56 12.09 15.39
N VAL A 240 -21.12 11.82 14.21
CA VAL A 240 -21.95 10.60 14.03
C VAL A 240 -21.79 9.99 12.63
N GLU A 241 -21.15 10.67 11.69
CA GLU A 241 -21.11 10.25 10.28
C GLU A 241 -19.70 9.79 9.86
N PHE A 242 -19.63 8.65 9.18
CA PHE A 242 -18.35 8.01 8.85
C PHE A 242 -17.63 8.75 7.72
N THR A 243 -16.73 9.65 8.10
CA THR A 243 -15.66 10.14 7.22
C THR A 243 -14.37 9.42 7.57
N MET A 244 -13.84 8.57 6.69
CA MET A 244 -12.52 7.99 6.87
C MET A 244 -11.51 8.87 6.15
N LEU A 245 -10.63 9.55 6.88
CA LEU A 245 -9.62 10.43 6.29
C LEU A 245 -8.22 9.89 6.55
N ARG A 246 -7.41 9.68 5.50
CA ARG A 246 -6.03 9.18 5.65
C ARG A 246 -5.24 10.14 6.54
N ARG A 247 -4.58 9.66 7.59
CA ARG A 247 -3.88 10.52 8.58
C ARG A 247 -2.82 11.44 7.99
N SER A 248 -2.16 11.05 6.91
CA SER A 248 -1.21 11.94 6.20
C SER A 248 -1.92 13.12 5.56
N LEU A 249 -3.15 12.95 5.06
CA LEU A 249 -3.98 14.05 4.62
C LEU A 249 -4.57 14.80 5.82
N ALA A 250 -5.07 14.10 6.84
CA ALA A 250 -5.64 14.74 8.04
C ALA A 250 -4.65 15.64 8.81
N ARG A 251 -3.36 15.30 8.82
CA ARG A 251 -2.30 16.14 9.42
C ARG A 251 -1.97 17.36 8.57
N ARG A 252 -2.21 17.27 7.26
CA ARG A 252 -1.96 18.34 6.30
C ARG A 252 -3.17 19.27 6.21
N LEU A 253 -4.41 18.80 6.29
CA LEU A 253 -5.58 19.68 6.26
C LEU A 253 -5.57 20.61 7.49
N GLU A 254 -5.84 21.90 7.28
CA GLU A 254 -5.75 22.93 8.34
C GLU A 254 -6.75 22.64 9.46
N GLU A 255 -8.00 22.35 9.09
CA GLU A 255 -9.04 21.79 9.96
C GLU A 255 -10.02 20.95 9.13
N PRO A 256 -9.74 19.66 8.87
CA PRO A 256 -10.66 18.86 8.09
C PRO A 256 -11.94 18.63 8.89
N THR A 257 -13.02 19.30 8.51
CA THR A 257 -14.37 18.91 8.92
C THR A 257 -15.02 18.13 7.78
N ALA A 258 -15.97 17.25 8.10
CA ALA A 258 -16.76 16.59 7.06
C ALA A 258 -17.54 17.62 6.21
N GLU A 259 -17.85 18.78 6.80
CA GLU A 259 -18.56 19.88 6.16
C GLU A 259 -17.69 20.65 5.16
N SER A 260 -16.44 20.99 5.52
CA SER A 260 -15.48 21.60 4.59
C SER A 260 -15.25 20.71 3.37
N LEU A 261 -15.02 19.40 3.56
CA LEU A 261 -14.86 18.48 2.42
C LEU A 261 -16.13 18.36 1.56
N ARG A 262 -17.33 18.54 2.13
CA ARG A 262 -18.58 18.58 1.36
C ARG A 262 -18.73 19.87 0.59
N ALA A 263 -18.32 21.00 1.17
CA ALA A 263 -18.26 22.28 0.48
C ALA A 263 -17.30 22.20 -0.71
N ASP A 264 -16.08 21.68 -0.50
CA ASP A 264 -15.10 21.47 -1.58
C ASP A 264 -15.65 20.60 -2.72
N ILE A 265 -16.45 19.58 -2.40
CA ILE A 265 -17.11 18.72 -3.40
C ILE A 265 -18.26 19.44 -4.11
N ARG A 266 -19.01 20.29 -3.41
CA ARG A 266 -20.09 21.09 -3.98
C ARG A 266 -19.56 22.13 -4.95
N ASP A 267 -18.46 22.76 -4.58
CA ASP A 267 -17.84 23.86 -5.33
C ASP A 267 -16.83 23.34 -6.37
N GLY A 268 -16.51 22.04 -6.33
CA GLY A 268 -15.58 21.40 -7.24
C GLY A 268 -16.05 21.36 -8.69
N ARG A 269 -15.10 21.28 -9.61
CA ARG A 269 -15.36 21.20 -11.05
C ARG A 269 -15.91 19.83 -11.42
N MET A 270 -17.16 19.77 -11.89
CA MET A 270 -17.73 18.52 -12.40
C MET A 270 -16.96 18.05 -13.65
N LEU A 271 -16.42 16.84 -13.59
CA LEU A 271 -15.72 16.21 -14.71
C LEU A 271 -16.63 15.29 -15.52
N LYS A 272 -17.54 14.59 -14.85
CA LYS A 272 -18.43 13.61 -15.49
C LYS A 272 -19.69 13.39 -14.66
N GLN A 273 -20.84 13.35 -15.34
CA GLN A 273 -22.11 12.88 -14.77
C GLN A 273 -22.58 11.67 -15.58
N GLY A 274 -22.87 10.57 -14.91
CA GLY A 274 -23.38 9.37 -15.59
C GLY A 274 -24.25 8.52 -14.68
N ARG A 275 -24.76 7.41 -15.24
CA ARG A 275 -25.66 6.48 -14.53
C ARG A 275 -25.11 5.94 -13.20
N ARG A 276 -23.79 5.98 -13.00
CA ARG A 276 -23.12 5.46 -11.79
C ARG A 276 -22.75 6.56 -10.78
N GLY A 277 -23.19 7.78 -11.01
CA GLY A 277 -22.93 8.94 -10.17
C GLY A 277 -22.10 10.01 -10.86
N VAL A 278 -21.73 11.02 -10.08
CA VAL A 278 -20.91 12.16 -10.49
C VAL A 278 -19.43 11.94 -10.16
N VAL A 279 -18.56 12.53 -10.97
CA VAL A 279 -17.12 12.66 -10.72
C VAL A 279 -16.81 14.15 -10.72
N VAL A 280 -16.23 14.61 -9.61
CA VAL A 280 -15.92 16.02 -9.36
C VAL A 280 -14.44 16.13 -9.03
N GLN A 281 -13.76 17.09 -9.63
CA GLN A 281 -12.42 17.50 -9.24
C GLN A 281 -12.54 18.54 -8.12
N VAL A 282 -11.81 18.33 -7.04
CA VAL A 282 -11.83 19.21 -5.87
C VAL A 282 -10.42 19.67 -5.54
N THR A 283 -10.31 20.90 -5.05
CA THR A 283 -9.06 21.46 -4.55
C THR A 283 -9.14 21.50 -3.03
N LEU A 284 -8.27 20.76 -2.36
CA LEU A 284 -8.24 20.67 -0.90
C LEU A 284 -7.17 21.61 -0.34
N THR A 285 -7.56 22.48 0.59
CA THR A 285 -6.62 23.36 1.29
C THR A 285 -5.89 22.61 2.40
N THR A 286 -4.56 22.61 2.36
CA THR A 286 -3.69 22.00 3.37
C THR A 286 -2.72 23.05 3.94
N ARG A 287 -2.18 22.81 5.14
CA ARG A 287 -1.08 23.53 5.79
C ARG A 287 0.16 23.70 4.89
N GLY A 288 0.30 22.88 3.85
CA GLY A 288 1.39 22.96 2.87
C GLY A 288 0.97 23.50 1.51
N GLY A 289 -0.16 24.21 1.42
CA GLY A 289 -0.76 24.69 0.16
C GLY A 289 -1.95 23.84 -0.30
N THR A 290 -2.32 23.96 -1.56
CA THR A 290 -3.47 23.23 -2.13
C THR A 290 -3.07 21.88 -2.72
N THR A 291 -3.93 20.87 -2.60
CA THR A 291 -3.77 19.57 -3.28
C THR A 291 -5.05 19.21 -4.01
N GLU A 292 -4.93 18.80 -5.27
CA GLU A 292 -6.09 18.38 -6.05
C GLU A 292 -6.46 16.92 -5.78
N ALA A 293 -7.77 16.64 -5.83
CA ALA A 293 -8.33 15.33 -5.62
C ALA A 293 -9.54 15.08 -6.52
N ILE A 294 -9.92 13.81 -6.67
CA ILE A 294 -11.09 13.39 -7.42
C ILE A 294 -12.12 12.80 -6.46
N ALA A 295 -13.30 13.39 -6.38
CA ALA A 295 -14.45 12.89 -5.65
C ALA A 295 -15.39 12.14 -6.59
N LYS A 296 -15.68 10.88 -6.28
CA LYS A 296 -16.64 10.05 -7.05
C LYS A 296 -17.83 9.71 -6.16
N SER A 297 -19.04 10.12 -6.57
CA SER A 297 -20.28 9.72 -5.92
C SER A 297 -20.59 8.24 -6.25
N ARG A 298 -20.90 7.45 -5.22
CA ARG A 298 -21.22 6.03 -5.29
C ARG A 298 -22.15 5.64 -4.14
N LYS A 299 -22.90 4.55 -4.35
CA LYS A 299 -23.57 3.84 -3.25
C LYS A 299 -22.57 3.47 -2.16
N GLU A 300 -22.98 3.52 -0.89
CA GLU A 300 -22.13 3.27 0.27
C GLU A 300 -21.26 2.01 0.15
N ALA A 301 -21.89 0.86 -0.15
CA ALA A 301 -21.17 -0.41 -0.24
C ALA A 301 -20.05 -0.37 -1.30
N ARG A 302 -20.27 0.34 -2.42
CA ARG A 302 -19.28 0.48 -3.50
C ARG A 302 -18.16 1.45 -3.12
N SER A 303 -18.47 2.55 -2.43
CA SER A 303 -17.42 3.45 -1.90
C SER A 303 -16.48 2.73 -0.96
N ILE A 304 -17.01 1.91 -0.05
CA ILE A 304 -16.21 1.12 0.90
C ILE A 304 -15.40 0.06 0.15
N GLU A 305 -16.00 -0.64 -0.81
CA GLU A 305 -15.33 -1.65 -1.62
C GLU A 305 -14.18 -1.04 -2.45
N SER A 306 -14.38 0.10 -3.11
CA SER A 306 -13.33 0.78 -3.87
C SER A 306 -12.18 1.26 -2.97
N TRP A 307 -12.48 1.72 -1.75
CA TRP A 307 -11.45 2.05 -0.76
C TRP A 307 -10.64 0.81 -0.32
N ILE A 308 -11.31 -0.32 -0.05
CA ILE A 308 -10.65 -1.59 0.26
C ILE A 308 -9.75 -2.01 -0.91
N HIS A 309 -10.22 -1.88 -2.14
CA HIS A 309 -9.44 -2.21 -3.32
C HIS A 309 -8.21 -1.31 -3.46
N ALA A 310 -8.31 0.00 -3.22
CA ALA A 310 -7.14 0.88 -3.21
C ALA A 310 -6.09 0.42 -2.19
N GLU A 311 -6.49 0.07 -0.96
CA GLU A 311 -5.56 -0.46 0.04
C GLU A 311 -4.98 -1.83 -0.36
N GLU A 312 -5.77 -2.69 -1.00
CA GLU A 312 -5.28 -3.96 -1.55
C GLU A 312 -4.25 -3.73 -2.68
N LEU A 313 -4.43 -2.71 -3.53
CA LEU A 313 -3.50 -2.34 -4.59
C LEU A 313 -2.21 -1.73 -4.03
N ALA A 314 -2.32 -0.83 -3.05
CA ALA A 314 -1.17 -0.23 -2.36
C ALA A 314 -0.29 -1.30 -1.68
N LEU A 315 -0.92 -2.35 -1.16
CA LEU A 315 -0.25 -3.48 -0.52
C LEU A 315 0.43 -4.44 -1.51
N ARG A 316 0.16 -4.25 -2.80
CA ARG A 316 0.75 -4.98 -3.92
C ARG A 316 1.63 -4.08 -4.79
N ASP A 317 1.91 -2.88 -4.30
CA ASP A 317 2.63 -1.82 -5.01
C ASP A 317 2.19 -1.71 -6.48
N LEU A 318 0.88 -1.70 -6.67
CA LEU A 318 0.28 -1.46 -7.97
C LEU A 318 0.06 0.04 -8.10
N PRO A 319 0.59 0.70 -9.14
CA PRO A 319 0.34 2.12 -9.37
C PRO A 319 -1.16 2.36 -9.52
N HIS A 320 -1.73 3.13 -8.59
CA HIS A 320 -3.15 3.46 -8.58
C HIS A 320 -3.37 4.81 -7.91
N ALA A 321 -4.47 5.49 -8.25
CA ALA A 321 -4.93 6.67 -7.53
C ALA A 321 -5.30 6.27 -6.09
N ARG A 322 -4.47 6.68 -5.13
CA ARG A 322 -4.65 6.38 -3.71
C ARG A 322 -5.97 6.96 -3.20
N SER A 323 -6.69 6.16 -2.42
CA SER A 323 -7.84 6.68 -1.68
C SER A 323 -7.39 7.63 -0.56
N LEU A 324 -7.98 8.82 -0.54
CA LEU A 324 -7.74 9.87 0.44
C LEU A 324 -8.82 9.86 1.52
N ALA A 325 -10.08 9.76 1.11
CA ALA A 325 -11.19 9.71 2.04
C ALA A 325 -12.43 8.95 1.51
N THR A 326 -13.32 8.59 2.42
CA THR A 326 -14.72 8.28 2.10
C THR A 326 -15.63 9.18 2.94
N LEU A 327 -16.69 9.72 2.34
CA LEU A 327 -17.56 10.76 2.90
C LEU A 327 -19.03 10.38 2.67
N ARG A 328 -19.91 10.60 3.65
CA ARG A 328 -21.37 10.50 3.44
C ARG A 328 -21.91 11.84 2.94
N ALA A 329 -22.75 11.81 1.92
CA ALA A 329 -23.32 13.00 1.28
C ALA A 329 -24.50 13.64 2.05
N SER A 330 -24.68 13.37 3.34
CA SER A 330 -25.76 13.96 4.13
C SER A 330 -25.75 15.49 4.00
N GLY A 331 -26.87 16.08 3.57
CA GLY A 331 -26.99 17.53 3.34
C GLY A 331 -26.22 18.07 2.12
N CYS A 332 -25.61 17.22 1.31
CA CYS A 332 -24.95 17.61 0.07
C CYS A 332 -25.88 17.28 -1.11
N SER A 333 -26.86 18.16 -1.35
CA SER A 333 -27.82 18.05 -2.47
C SER A 333 -27.22 18.38 -3.84
N VAL A 334 -25.89 18.27 -3.98
CA VAL A 334 -25.18 18.58 -5.22
C VAL A 334 -25.79 17.73 -6.33
N LEU A 335 -26.53 18.39 -7.22
CA LEU A 335 -26.98 17.88 -8.52
C LEU A 335 -27.91 16.65 -8.46
N GLY A 336 -28.79 16.54 -7.46
CA GLY A 336 -29.81 15.49 -7.41
C GLY A 336 -29.29 14.09 -7.04
N ALA A 337 -28.10 14.01 -6.43
CA ALA A 337 -27.61 12.77 -5.81
C ALA A 337 -28.55 12.31 -4.68
N CYS A 338 -28.82 11.01 -4.60
CA CYS A 338 -29.76 10.46 -3.62
C CYS A 338 -29.18 10.58 -2.20
N ALA A 339 -30.04 10.72 -1.19
CA ALA A 339 -29.67 10.79 0.23
C ALA A 339 -28.84 9.58 0.76
N SER A 340 -28.68 8.52 -0.05
CA SER A 340 -27.88 7.33 0.25
C SER A 340 -26.48 7.33 -0.39
N ASP A 341 -26.11 8.38 -1.12
CA ASP A 341 -24.82 8.45 -1.80
C ASP A 341 -23.67 8.79 -0.84
N ARG A 342 -22.50 8.19 -1.14
CA ARG A 342 -21.22 8.49 -0.51
C ARG A 342 -20.23 8.93 -1.57
N PHE A 343 -19.32 9.81 -1.21
CA PHE A 343 -18.18 10.15 -2.04
C PHE A 343 -16.97 9.33 -1.61
N ILE A 344 -16.26 8.75 -2.57
CA ILE A 344 -14.88 8.34 -2.40
C ILE A 344 -13.98 9.42 -2.98
N LEU A 345 -13.05 9.92 -2.18
CA LEU A 345 -12.06 10.89 -2.56
C LEU A 345 -10.75 10.15 -2.82
N SER A 346 -10.21 10.28 -4.03
CA SER A 346 -8.90 9.73 -4.42
C SER A 346 -7.95 10.85 -4.81
N GLU A 347 -6.65 10.59 -4.74
CA GLU A 347 -5.65 11.54 -5.23
C GLU A 347 -5.90 11.83 -6.72
N ARG A 348 -5.73 13.09 -7.11
CA ARG A 348 -5.55 13.41 -8.51
C ARG A 348 -4.13 12.99 -8.89
N VAL A 349 -4.01 12.25 -9.97
CA VAL A 349 -2.70 11.89 -10.52
C VAL A 349 -2.33 13.04 -11.43
N ASP A 350 -1.26 13.77 -11.12
CA ASP A 350 -0.82 14.91 -11.93
C ASP A 350 0.67 14.80 -12.30
N PRO A 351 1.06 15.19 -13.53
CA PRO A 351 0.16 15.40 -14.68
C PRO A 351 -0.55 14.09 -15.05
N ALA A 352 -1.87 14.10 -15.28
CA ALA A 352 -2.62 12.95 -15.82
C ALA A 352 -2.90 13.21 -17.29
N LEU A 353 -1.91 12.91 -18.12
CA LEU A 353 -2.16 12.89 -19.54
C LEU A 353 -2.85 11.58 -19.89
N ALA A 354 -3.94 11.68 -20.63
CA ALA A 354 -4.61 10.52 -21.15
C ALA A 354 -3.63 9.82 -22.11
N ILE A 355 -3.63 8.49 -22.13
CA ILE A 355 -2.74 7.73 -23.04
C ILE A 355 -2.95 8.16 -24.50
N THR A 356 -4.15 8.62 -24.81
CA THR A 356 -4.56 9.15 -26.11
C THR A 356 -3.81 10.41 -26.54
N GLU A 357 -3.22 11.15 -25.61
CA GLU A 357 -2.49 12.40 -25.89
C GLU A 357 -1.03 12.14 -26.31
N TRP A 358 -0.52 10.91 -26.17
CA TRP A 358 0.89 10.56 -26.42
C TRP A 358 1.13 9.71 -27.67
N GLN A 359 0.33 9.97 -28.69
CA GLN A 359 0.15 9.04 -29.80
C GLN A 359 1.34 8.90 -30.76
N ASP A 360 2.24 9.89 -30.83
CA ASP A 360 3.23 9.93 -31.90
C ASP A 360 4.54 9.20 -31.56
N ASP A 361 4.94 9.12 -30.29
CA ASP A 361 6.16 8.42 -29.85
C ASP A 361 5.93 6.90 -29.73
N ALA A 362 6.47 6.14 -30.69
CA ALA A 362 6.38 4.68 -30.70
C ALA A 362 7.09 4.02 -29.51
N CYS A 363 8.25 4.53 -29.09
CA CYS A 363 9.00 3.99 -27.95
C CYS A 363 8.24 4.21 -26.64
N PHE A 364 7.58 5.36 -26.50
CA PHE A 364 6.72 5.66 -25.37
C PHE A 364 5.50 4.74 -25.30
N VAL A 365 4.79 4.57 -26.41
CA VAL A 365 3.63 3.65 -26.50
C VAL A 365 4.03 2.21 -26.17
N ASP A 366 5.17 1.74 -26.67
CA ASP A 366 5.71 0.41 -26.34
C ASP A 366 6.01 0.27 -24.84
N ARG A 367 6.55 1.32 -24.20
CA ARG A 367 6.81 1.34 -22.75
C ARG A 367 5.50 1.26 -21.95
N LEU A 368 4.49 2.04 -22.32
CA LEU A 368 3.17 2.00 -21.68
C LEU A 368 2.49 0.64 -21.86
N ALA A 369 2.57 0.04 -23.04
CA ALA A 369 2.05 -1.30 -23.30
C ALA A 369 2.67 -2.34 -22.35
N ARG A 370 3.99 -2.28 -22.14
CA ARG A 370 4.68 -3.16 -21.18
C ARG A 370 4.29 -2.86 -19.73
N GLN A 371 4.12 -1.59 -19.34
CA GLN A 371 3.63 -1.24 -18.00
C GLN A 371 2.20 -1.73 -17.76
N PHE A 372 1.29 -1.55 -18.71
CA PHE A 372 -0.06 -2.10 -18.66
C PHE A 372 -0.04 -3.62 -18.49
N GLY A 373 0.76 -4.32 -19.31
CA GLY A 373 0.96 -5.77 -19.20
C GLY A 373 1.44 -6.20 -17.82
N ARG A 374 2.43 -5.50 -17.25
CA ARG A 374 2.92 -5.73 -15.88
C ARG A 374 1.82 -5.51 -14.83
N ILE A 375 1.08 -4.40 -14.89
CA ILE A 375 -0.01 -4.12 -13.94
C ILE A 375 -1.08 -5.21 -13.97
N VAL A 376 -1.56 -5.59 -15.16
CA VAL A 376 -2.56 -6.66 -15.31
C VAL A 376 -2.00 -8.01 -14.89
N GLY A 377 -0.73 -8.29 -15.20
CA GLY A 377 -0.03 -9.51 -14.80
C GLY A 377 0.06 -9.64 -13.29
N ARG A 378 0.42 -8.55 -12.61
CA ARG A 378 0.53 -8.47 -11.16
C ARG A 378 -0.82 -8.54 -10.46
N LEU A 379 -1.86 -7.89 -10.99
CA LEU A 379 -3.24 -8.11 -10.53
C LEU A 379 -3.55 -9.61 -10.54
N HIS A 380 -3.37 -10.26 -11.69
CA HIS A 380 -3.68 -11.67 -11.87
C HIS A 380 -2.84 -12.59 -10.97
N ALA A 381 -1.53 -12.37 -10.89
CA ALA A 381 -0.62 -13.15 -10.06
C ALA A 381 -0.96 -13.07 -8.57
N THR A 382 -1.38 -11.89 -8.11
CA THR A 382 -1.75 -11.66 -6.70
C THR A 382 -3.21 -11.99 -6.38
N GLY A 383 -3.94 -12.55 -7.35
CA GLY A 383 -5.32 -13.02 -7.21
C GLY A 383 -6.37 -11.92 -7.23
N LEU A 384 -6.06 -10.79 -7.85
CA LEU A 384 -6.99 -9.73 -8.23
C LEU A 384 -7.23 -9.75 -9.73
N ARG A 385 -8.29 -9.08 -10.17
CA ARG A 385 -8.54 -8.81 -11.58
C ARG A 385 -9.10 -7.41 -11.75
N CYS A 386 -8.93 -6.83 -12.93
CA CYS A 386 -9.66 -5.64 -13.35
C CYS A 386 -10.69 -6.06 -14.40
N ARG A 387 -11.98 -6.02 -14.05
CA ARG A 387 -13.09 -6.37 -14.95
C ARG A 387 -13.27 -5.38 -16.10
N ASP A 388 -12.64 -4.22 -16.02
CA ASP A 388 -12.70 -3.18 -17.05
C ASP A 388 -11.29 -2.61 -17.32
N PRO A 389 -10.35 -3.41 -17.87
CA PRO A 389 -8.97 -2.99 -18.08
C PRO A 389 -8.83 -2.19 -19.37
N ARG A 390 -9.74 -1.24 -19.59
CA ARG A 390 -9.67 -0.30 -20.70
C ARG A 390 -8.57 0.73 -20.39
N PHE A 391 -7.85 1.17 -21.42
CA PHE A 391 -6.70 2.07 -21.24
C PHE A 391 -7.13 3.47 -20.76
N ASP A 392 -8.39 3.88 -20.96
CA ASP A 392 -8.98 5.11 -20.41
C ASP A 392 -9.16 5.07 -18.88
N ASN A 393 -9.12 3.88 -18.28
CA ASN A 393 -9.10 3.71 -16.82
C ASN A 393 -7.69 3.85 -16.23
N PHE A 394 -6.69 4.16 -17.07
CA PHE A 394 -5.32 4.44 -16.67
C PHE A 394 -4.93 5.85 -17.13
N VAL A 395 -4.05 6.48 -16.36
CA VAL A 395 -3.43 7.75 -16.72
C VAL A 395 -1.91 7.59 -16.66
N VAL A 396 -1.19 8.42 -17.39
CA VAL A 396 0.26 8.47 -17.29
C VAL A 396 0.65 9.54 -16.30
N ARG A 397 1.44 9.16 -15.29
CA ARG A 397 2.07 10.05 -14.32
C ARG A 397 3.53 10.24 -14.70
N GLU A 398 4.02 11.47 -14.77
CA GLU A 398 5.45 11.72 -14.85
C GLU A 398 6.11 11.58 -13.48
N THR A 399 7.18 10.81 -13.42
CA THR A 399 8.01 10.63 -12.21
C THR A 399 9.46 10.92 -12.54
N ASN A 400 10.31 11.06 -11.52
CA ASN A 400 11.76 11.19 -11.73
C ASN A 400 12.37 9.97 -12.44
N ALA A 401 11.70 8.81 -12.40
CA ALA A 401 12.11 7.60 -13.11
C ALA A 401 11.50 7.50 -14.53
N GLY A 402 10.78 8.54 -14.97
CA GLY A 402 10.04 8.60 -16.24
C GLY A 402 8.54 8.38 -16.07
N ALA A 403 7.85 8.20 -17.20
CA ALA A 403 6.41 7.99 -17.25
C ALA A 403 5.98 6.66 -16.60
N GLU A 404 4.97 6.73 -15.73
CA GLU A 404 4.39 5.63 -14.98
C GLU A 404 2.87 5.54 -15.22
N LEU A 405 2.41 4.39 -15.69
CA LEU A 405 0.99 4.11 -15.88
C LEU A 405 0.30 3.86 -14.54
N THR A 406 -0.72 4.65 -14.21
CA THR A 406 -1.44 4.62 -12.93
C THR A 406 -2.92 4.30 -13.14
N LEU A 407 -3.45 3.30 -12.43
CA LEU A 407 -4.88 2.94 -12.48
C LEU A 407 -5.74 3.95 -11.71
N VAL A 408 -6.69 4.61 -12.37
CA VAL A 408 -7.55 5.64 -11.74
C VAL A 408 -8.99 5.17 -11.48
N ASP A 409 -9.47 4.14 -12.18
CA ASP A 409 -10.78 3.53 -11.91
C ASP A 409 -10.64 2.16 -11.25
N LEU A 410 -11.20 2.06 -10.03
CA LEU A 410 -11.11 0.87 -9.19
C LEU A 410 -12.41 0.06 -9.16
N ASP A 411 -13.48 0.52 -9.83
CA ASP A 411 -14.81 -0.14 -9.81
C ASP A 411 -14.76 -1.55 -10.45
N GLY A 412 -13.80 -1.75 -11.36
CA GLY A 412 -13.55 -3.03 -12.01
C GLY A 412 -12.75 -4.01 -11.15
N ILE A 413 -12.08 -3.55 -10.09
CA ILE A 413 -11.21 -4.40 -9.28
C ILE A 413 -12.06 -5.39 -8.49
N THR A 414 -11.74 -6.66 -8.60
CA THR A 414 -12.35 -7.71 -7.79
C THR A 414 -11.33 -8.81 -7.51
N ARG A 415 -11.63 -9.68 -6.55
CA ARG A 415 -10.86 -10.91 -6.37
C ARG A 415 -11.07 -11.86 -7.54
N LEU A 416 -10.01 -12.53 -7.97
CA LEU A 416 -10.11 -13.61 -8.94
C LEU A 416 -10.83 -14.81 -8.30
N PRO A 417 -11.83 -15.40 -8.98
CA PRO A 417 -12.44 -16.62 -8.50
C PRO A 417 -11.42 -17.75 -8.54
N ARG A 418 -11.34 -18.56 -7.47
CA ARG A 418 -10.42 -19.71 -7.41
C ARG A 418 -10.71 -20.70 -8.54
N ILE A 419 -11.99 -20.98 -8.74
CA ILE A 419 -12.50 -21.81 -9.83
C ILE A 419 -12.67 -20.88 -11.03
N ALA A 420 -12.11 -21.25 -12.19
CA ALA A 420 -12.14 -20.46 -13.42
C ALA A 420 -11.30 -19.16 -13.45
N ALA A 421 -10.24 -19.07 -12.64
CA ALA A 421 -9.28 -17.97 -12.68
C ALA A 421 -8.77 -17.67 -14.11
N TRP A 422 -8.39 -18.70 -14.87
CA TRP A 422 -7.92 -18.53 -16.25
C TRP A 422 -8.99 -17.93 -17.18
N ARG A 423 -10.27 -18.28 -17.00
CA ARG A 423 -11.38 -17.69 -17.76
C ARG A 423 -11.60 -16.24 -17.36
N ALA A 424 -11.40 -15.89 -16.10
CA ALA A 424 -11.46 -14.50 -15.65
C ALA A 424 -10.33 -13.68 -16.30
N MET A 425 -9.09 -14.16 -16.23
CA MET A 425 -7.92 -13.51 -16.84
C MET A 425 -8.10 -13.31 -18.35
N ALA A 426 -8.54 -14.35 -19.07
CA ALA A 426 -8.83 -14.25 -20.49
C ALA A 426 -9.95 -13.25 -20.82
N ALA A 427 -10.86 -12.95 -19.88
CA ALA A 427 -11.95 -12.01 -20.12
C ALA A 427 -11.44 -10.57 -19.99
N ASP A 428 -10.53 -10.35 -19.06
CA ASP A 428 -9.89 -9.05 -18.85
C ASP A 428 -8.97 -8.73 -20.03
N LEU A 429 -8.10 -9.66 -20.41
CA LEU A 429 -7.27 -9.50 -21.60
C LEU A 429 -8.10 -9.34 -22.88
N GLY A 430 -9.18 -10.11 -23.04
CA GLY A 430 -10.08 -9.99 -24.20
C GLY A 430 -10.78 -8.63 -24.29
N ARG A 431 -11.13 -8.01 -23.15
CA ARG A 431 -11.69 -6.65 -23.10
C ARG A 431 -10.67 -5.59 -23.43
N ALA A 432 -9.46 -5.68 -22.87
CA ALA A 432 -8.37 -4.75 -23.20
C ALA A 432 -8.07 -4.76 -24.71
N LEU A 433 -8.01 -5.97 -25.28
CA LEU A 433 -7.83 -6.20 -26.70
C LEU A 433 -8.96 -5.61 -27.56
N ALA A 434 -10.22 -5.84 -27.17
CA ALA A 434 -11.37 -5.29 -27.88
C ALA A 434 -11.36 -3.76 -27.88
N TRP A 435 -11.06 -3.15 -26.73
CA TRP A 435 -10.93 -1.70 -26.61
C TRP A 435 -9.83 -1.17 -27.53
N LEU A 436 -8.64 -1.77 -27.52
CA LEU A 436 -7.51 -1.34 -28.36
C LEU A 436 -7.85 -1.33 -29.85
N GLU A 437 -8.66 -2.27 -30.32
CA GLU A 437 -8.96 -2.41 -31.73
C GLU A 437 -10.18 -1.63 -32.20
N CYS A 438 -11.12 -1.33 -31.30
CA CYS A 438 -12.44 -0.83 -31.70
C CYS A 438 -12.84 0.49 -31.04
N GLU A 439 -12.36 0.76 -29.83
CA GLU A 439 -12.73 1.96 -29.08
C GLU A 439 -11.58 2.95 -28.95
N SER A 440 -10.33 2.50 -29.12
CA SER A 440 -9.17 3.37 -29.02
C SER A 440 -9.12 4.40 -30.15
N PRO A 441 -8.52 5.59 -29.93
CA PRO A 441 -8.28 6.57 -31.00
C PRO A 441 -7.42 5.99 -32.12
N GLU A 442 -7.59 6.52 -33.32
CA GLU A 442 -6.99 5.98 -34.54
C GLU A 442 -5.47 5.75 -34.45
N PRO A 443 -4.66 6.66 -33.85
CA PRO A 443 -3.22 6.42 -33.74
C PRO A 443 -2.84 5.23 -32.85
N ILE A 444 -3.56 5.00 -31.75
CA ILE A 444 -3.40 3.82 -30.89
C ILE A 444 -3.90 2.58 -31.64
N ARG A 445 -5.03 2.69 -32.33
CA ARG A 445 -5.67 1.60 -33.08
C ARG A 445 -4.77 1.04 -34.17
N ARG A 446 -4.09 1.91 -34.94
CA ARG A 446 -3.08 1.52 -35.95
C ARG A 446 -1.95 0.68 -35.36
N ARG A 447 -1.61 0.89 -34.09
CA ARG A 447 -0.56 0.18 -33.34
C ARG A 447 -1.09 -0.94 -32.43
N SER A 448 -2.40 -1.19 -32.43
CA SER A 448 -3.09 -2.11 -31.50
C SER A 448 -2.45 -3.50 -31.44
N ARG A 449 -2.03 -4.05 -32.58
CA ARG A 449 -1.35 -5.36 -32.66
C ARG A 449 0.00 -5.36 -31.93
N SER A 450 0.83 -4.32 -32.13
CA SER A 450 2.12 -4.20 -31.44
C SER A 450 1.91 -4.01 -29.94
N ILE A 451 1.03 -3.08 -29.55
CA ILE A 451 0.68 -2.81 -28.15
C ILE A 451 0.22 -4.09 -27.46
N ALA A 452 -0.71 -4.83 -28.08
CA ALA A 452 -1.21 -6.10 -27.56
C ALA A 452 -0.08 -7.13 -27.38
N ALA A 453 0.82 -7.26 -28.35
CA ALA A 453 1.95 -8.18 -28.26
C ALA A 453 2.87 -7.83 -27.09
N ARG A 454 3.28 -6.56 -26.96
CA ARG A 454 4.13 -6.07 -25.87
C ARG A 454 3.48 -6.22 -24.50
N ALA A 455 2.19 -5.88 -24.39
CA ALA A 455 1.41 -6.04 -23.17
C ALA A 455 1.30 -7.51 -22.75
N PHE A 456 1.07 -8.43 -23.70
CA PHE A 456 0.98 -9.85 -23.40
C PHE A 456 2.31 -10.47 -23.01
N GLU A 457 3.40 -10.08 -23.68
CA GLU A 457 4.74 -10.50 -23.32
C GLU A 457 5.08 -10.09 -21.87
N ALA A 458 4.80 -8.83 -21.53
CA ALA A 458 5.01 -8.30 -20.17
C ALA A 458 4.07 -8.97 -19.14
N TRP A 459 2.80 -9.17 -19.49
CA TRP A 459 1.83 -9.89 -18.65
C TRP A 459 2.28 -11.31 -18.32
N GLN A 460 2.78 -12.06 -19.31
CA GLN A 460 3.29 -13.42 -19.09
C GLN A 460 4.52 -13.41 -18.20
N ARG A 461 5.47 -12.50 -18.44
CA ARG A 461 6.67 -12.36 -17.61
C ARG A 461 6.32 -12.07 -16.16
N GLU A 462 5.43 -11.13 -15.91
CA GLU A 462 5.00 -10.79 -14.55
C GLU A 462 4.26 -11.95 -13.87
N LEU A 463 3.39 -12.67 -14.60
CA LEU A 463 2.66 -13.82 -14.05
C LEU A 463 3.60 -14.96 -13.64
N VAL A 464 4.66 -15.18 -14.41
CA VAL A 464 5.71 -16.17 -14.12
C VAL A 464 6.57 -15.71 -12.95
N ALA A 465 7.07 -14.46 -12.98
CA ALA A 465 7.96 -13.91 -11.98
C ALA A 465 7.34 -13.92 -10.58
N LEU A 466 6.04 -13.62 -10.48
CA LEU A 466 5.34 -13.56 -9.19
C LEU A 466 4.79 -14.90 -8.71
N GLY A 467 5.14 -16.00 -9.39
CA GLY A 467 4.73 -17.34 -9.02
C GLY A 467 3.22 -17.41 -8.77
N GLY A 468 2.43 -16.87 -9.71
CA GLY A 468 0.99 -16.68 -9.54
C GLY A 468 0.32 -17.92 -8.93
N ARG A 469 -0.74 -17.73 -8.13
CA ARG A 469 -1.46 -18.80 -7.38
C ARG A 469 -1.73 -20.09 -8.14
N HIS A 470 -1.71 -20.02 -9.45
CA HIS A 470 -1.74 -21.11 -10.38
C HIS A 470 -0.39 -21.05 -11.08
N HIS A 471 0.50 -22.03 -10.87
CA HIS A 471 1.66 -22.26 -11.73
C HIS A 471 1.12 -22.49 -13.13
N THR A 472 0.81 -21.40 -13.84
CA THR A 472 0.16 -21.48 -15.13
C THR A 472 1.21 -22.05 -16.04
N SER A 473 1.06 -23.31 -16.40
CA SER A 473 1.96 -23.96 -17.34
C SER A 473 2.02 -23.13 -18.62
N LYS A 474 3.10 -23.28 -19.41
CA LYS A 474 3.18 -22.65 -20.75
C LYS A 474 1.90 -22.93 -21.56
N ARG A 475 1.34 -24.14 -21.45
CA ARG A 475 0.06 -24.54 -22.07
C ARG A 475 -1.12 -23.71 -21.58
N GLU A 476 -1.27 -23.49 -20.28
CA GLU A 476 -2.36 -22.66 -19.72
C GLU A 476 -2.25 -21.19 -20.12
N ARG A 477 -1.04 -20.62 -20.14
CA ARG A 477 -0.84 -19.25 -20.62
C ARG A 477 -1.25 -19.11 -22.08
N THR A 478 -0.85 -20.04 -22.94
CA THR A 478 -1.30 -20.10 -24.34
C THR A 478 -2.82 -20.23 -24.46
N ARG A 479 -3.44 -21.05 -23.61
CA ARG A 479 -4.91 -21.20 -23.54
C ARG A 479 -5.61 -19.88 -23.18
N ILE A 480 -5.08 -19.15 -22.18
CA ILE A 480 -5.62 -17.85 -21.78
C ILE A 480 -5.56 -16.85 -22.93
N VAL A 481 -4.41 -16.75 -23.63
CA VAL A 481 -4.25 -15.83 -24.77
C VAL A 481 -5.19 -16.19 -25.91
N ARG A 482 -5.32 -17.47 -26.26
CA ARG A 482 -6.28 -17.93 -27.29
C ARG A 482 -7.72 -17.57 -26.92
N ALA A 483 -8.11 -17.80 -25.67
CA ALA A 483 -9.45 -17.46 -25.18
C ALA A 483 -9.70 -15.94 -25.13
N ALA A 484 -8.66 -15.14 -24.86
CA ALA A 484 -8.75 -13.68 -24.91
C ALA A 484 -9.03 -13.17 -26.33
N ARG A 485 -8.30 -13.68 -27.33
CA ARG A 485 -8.52 -13.36 -28.75
C ARG A 485 -9.91 -13.76 -29.24
N TYR A 486 -10.37 -14.96 -28.86
CA TYR A 486 -11.73 -15.40 -29.19
C TYR A 486 -12.79 -14.44 -28.62
N ARG A 487 -12.60 -13.96 -27.40
CA ARG A 487 -13.53 -12.98 -26.78
C ARG A 487 -13.48 -11.61 -27.43
N GLN A 488 -12.29 -11.14 -27.79
CA GLN A 488 -12.10 -9.93 -28.58
C GLN A 488 -12.87 -10.02 -29.91
N GLN A 489 -12.75 -11.15 -30.64
CA GLN A 489 -13.48 -11.37 -31.90
C GLN A 489 -15.00 -11.39 -31.68
N ARG A 490 -15.49 -12.07 -30.65
CA ARG A 490 -16.93 -12.05 -30.32
C ARG A 490 -17.44 -10.66 -29.99
N TRP A 491 -16.65 -9.87 -29.27
CA TRP A 491 -16.98 -8.49 -28.95
C TRP A 491 -17.09 -7.65 -30.24
N ARG A 492 -16.12 -7.80 -31.16
CA ARG A 492 -16.14 -7.15 -32.48
C ARG A 492 -17.43 -7.45 -33.25
N THR A 493 -17.80 -8.73 -33.37
CA THR A 493 -19.03 -9.14 -34.07
C THR A 493 -20.28 -8.51 -33.45
N LYS A 494 -20.35 -8.44 -32.12
CA LYS A 494 -21.49 -7.85 -31.41
C LYS A 494 -21.62 -6.33 -31.61
N HIS A 495 -20.50 -5.63 -31.72
CA HIS A 495 -20.50 -4.17 -31.87
C HIS A 495 -20.59 -3.73 -33.33
N ALA A 496 -20.08 -4.53 -34.28
CA ALA A 496 -20.23 -4.28 -35.72
C ALA A 496 -21.71 -4.22 -36.13
N THR A 497 -22.56 -5.11 -35.60
CA THR A 497 -24.01 -5.10 -35.86
C THR A 497 -24.72 -3.90 -35.26
N THR A 498 -24.19 -3.31 -34.18
CA THR A 498 -24.78 -2.12 -33.56
C THR A 498 -24.44 -0.86 -34.36
N ALA A 499 -23.20 -0.75 -34.83
CA ALA A 499 -22.76 0.37 -35.66
C ALA A 499 -23.53 0.44 -36.99
N SER A 500 -23.75 -0.71 -37.66
CA SER A 500 -24.50 -0.78 -38.92
C SER A 500 -26.01 -0.52 -38.77
N THR A 501 -26.56 -0.65 -37.57
CA THR A 501 -27.99 -0.40 -37.31
C THR A 501 -28.24 1.06 -36.90
N THR A 502 -27.21 1.76 -36.43
CA THR A 502 -27.31 3.18 -36.04
C THR A 502 -27.03 4.14 -37.20
N SER A 503 -26.53 3.63 -38.33
CA SER A 503 -26.55 4.32 -39.62
C SER A 503 -27.92 4.17 -40.29
N ALA A 504 -28.95 4.77 -39.70
CA ALA A 504 -30.24 5.06 -40.35
C ALA A 504 -30.20 6.53 -40.84
N PRO A 505 -30.98 6.89 -41.88
CA PRO A 505 -30.59 7.85 -42.89
C PRO A 505 -30.45 9.27 -42.33
N GLU A 506 -29.48 10.01 -42.85
CA GLU A 506 -29.48 11.47 -42.86
C GLU A 506 -30.89 11.95 -43.21
N VAL A 507 -31.61 12.49 -42.22
CA VAL A 507 -32.78 13.30 -42.46
C VAL A 507 -32.26 14.57 -43.11
N ALA A 508 -32.26 14.58 -44.44
CA ALA A 508 -32.15 15.79 -45.22
C ALA A 508 -33.29 16.73 -44.81
N GLY A 509 -32.95 17.83 -44.13
CA GLY A 509 -33.91 18.86 -43.77
C GLY A 509 -33.71 19.43 -42.38
N SER A 510 -32.69 20.27 -42.20
CA SER A 510 -32.80 21.36 -41.22
C SER A 510 -32.36 22.65 -41.90
N ALA A 511 -33.32 23.56 -42.00
CA ALA A 511 -33.21 24.87 -42.60
C ALA A 511 -32.17 25.74 -41.87
N SER A 512 -31.46 26.53 -42.66
CA SER A 512 -30.65 27.66 -42.21
C SER A 512 -31.49 28.62 -41.36
N VAL A 513 -31.11 28.78 -40.10
CA VAL A 513 -31.51 29.94 -39.31
C VAL A 513 -30.37 30.95 -39.42
N ASP A 514 -30.61 31.98 -40.21
CA ASP A 514 -29.76 33.17 -40.32
C ASP A 514 -29.58 33.82 -38.94
N ALA A 515 -28.33 33.87 -38.49
CA ALA A 515 -27.93 34.70 -37.36
C ALA A 515 -27.48 36.06 -37.91
N SER A 516 -28.30 37.07 -37.61
CA SER A 516 -28.03 38.48 -37.85
C SER A 516 -26.83 38.93 -37.01
N SER A 517 -25.83 39.50 -37.69
CA SER A 517 -24.73 40.26 -37.09
C SER A 517 -25.25 41.57 -36.47
N PRO A 518 -24.72 42.02 -35.32
CA PRO A 518 -24.71 43.44 -34.98
C PRO A 518 -23.40 44.08 -35.44
N SER A 519 -23.57 45.22 -36.10
CA SER A 519 -22.58 46.15 -36.60
C SER A 519 -21.54 46.64 -35.57
N ARG A 520 -20.29 46.76 -36.02
CA ARG A 520 -19.49 47.98 -35.88
C ARG A 520 -18.79 48.27 -37.19
#